data_AF-A0A948XZP0-F1
#
_entry.id   AF-A0A948XZP0-F1
#
_cell.length_a   1.000
_cell.length_b   1.000
_cell.length_c   1.000
_cell.angle_alpha   90.00
_cell.angle_beta   90.00
_cell.angle_gamma   90.00
#
_symmetry.space_group_name_H-M   'P 1'
#
loop_
_entity.id
_entity.type
_entity.pdbx_description
1 polymer ?
#
loop_
_entity_poly.entity_id
_entity_poly.type
_entity_poly.pdbx_seq_one_letter_code
_entity_poly.pdbx_strand_id
1 'polypeptide(L)'
;MFKNNWNPTKKLIPGNVLVWEEKRGVDKILHQHIGFYLGADKAISNSSKKGVPSIHHFTYGKNKKGKPKRKIIQILTHTIIRLSDSRTDK
;
A
#
# COMPACT_ATOMS: atom_id res chain seq x y z
N MET A 1 10.11 10.23 12.44
CA MET A 1 10.58 10.21 11.04
C MET A 1 11.44 8.97 10.87
N PHE A 2 11.19 8.15 9.85
CA PHE A 2 12.03 6.99 9.54
C PHE A 2 13.31 7.47 8.83
N LYS A 3 14.34 6.60 8.75
CA LYS A 3 15.57 6.90 8.01
C LYS A 3 15.26 7.22 6.54
N ASN A 4 16.14 7.99 5.90
CA ASN A 4 16.04 8.36 4.49
C ASN A 4 14.71 9.04 4.14
N ASN A 5 14.27 10.03 4.93
CA ASN A 5 13.13 10.91 4.63
C ASN A 5 11.76 10.23 4.43
N TRP A 6 11.58 9.04 5.00
CA TRP A 6 10.28 8.37 5.05
C TRP A 6 9.46 8.84 6.25
N ASN A 7 8.20 9.18 6.00
CA ASN A 7 7.31 9.73 7.01
C ASN A 7 5.94 9.06 6.97
N PRO A 8 5.33 8.77 8.13
CA PRO A 8 3.93 8.34 8.17
C PRO A 8 3.01 9.45 7.65
N THR A 9 1.96 9.07 6.96
CA THR A 9 0.95 10.00 6.43
C THR A 9 -0.45 9.39 6.55
N LYS A 10 -1.48 10.26 6.52
CA LYS A 10 -2.89 9.85 6.34
C LYS A 10 -3.38 10.08 4.91
N LYS A 11 -2.70 10.94 4.14
CA LYS A 11 -3.00 11.20 2.72
C LYS A 11 -2.49 10.02 1.90
N LEU A 12 -3.32 9.52 1.01
CA LEU A 12 -3.00 8.46 0.08
C LEU A 12 -2.76 9.07 -1.31
N ILE A 13 -1.51 9.08 -1.77
CA ILE A 13 -1.12 9.58 -3.09
C ILE A 13 -0.26 8.54 -3.84
N PRO A 14 -0.26 8.54 -5.19
CA PRO A 14 0.57 7.62 -5.97
C PRO A 14 2.03 7.62 -5.50
N GLY A 15 2.61 6.43 -5.43
CA GLY A 15 3.97 6.19 -4.93
C GLY A 15 4.07 5.95 -3.41
N ASN A 16 3.03 6.25 -2.62
CA ASN A 16 3.06 5.92 -1.18
C ASN A 16 3.24 4.42 -0.94
N VAL A 17 3.99 4.08 0.10
CA VAL A 17 4.12 2.70 0.57
C VAL A 17 2.93 2.39 1.48
N LEU A 18 2.30 1.26 1.23
CA LEU A 18 1.21 0.71 2.02
C LEU A 18 1.74 -0.46 2.83
N VAL A 19 1.49 -0.44 4.14
CA VAL A 19 1.70 -1.58 5.02
C VAL A 19 0.33 -2.10 5.42
N TRP A 20 0.05 -3.34 5.08
CA TRP A 20 -1.19 -4.02 5.43
C TRP A 20 -1.03 -4.86 6.69
N GLU A 21 -2.14 -5.09 7.37
CA GLU A 21 -2.20 -5.99 8.52
C GLU A 21 -1.67 -7.39 8.18
N GLU A 22 -1.22 -8.08 9.21
CA GLU A 22 -0.74 -9.44 9.10
C GLU A 22 -1.84 -10.36 8.58
N LYS A 23 -1.45 -11.30 7.72
CA LYS A 23 -2.33 -12.35 7.27
C LYS A 23 -1.58 -13.68 7.34
N ARG A 24 -2.30 -14.72 7.73
CA ARG A 24 -1.78 -16.08 7.70
C ARG A 24 -1.46 -16.48 6.25
N GLY A 25 -0.19 -16.79 6.00
CA GLY A 25 0.32 -17.32 4.74
C GLY A 25 -0.03 -18.78 4.52
N VAL A 26 0.43 -19.32 3.39
CA VAL A 26 0.23 -20.74 3.03
C VAL A 26 1.00 -21.67 3.96
N ASP A 27 2.14 -21.20 4.47
CA ASP A 27 2.99 -21.82 5.48
C ASP A 27 2.39 -21.78 6.90
N LYS A 28 1.18 -21.24 7.06
CA LYS A 28 0.49 -21.01 8.34
C LYS A 28 1.18 -19.98 9.25
N ILE A 29 2.17 -19.22 8.76
CA ILE A 29 2.86 -18.17 9.51
C ILE A 29 2.17 -16.82 9.23
N LEU A 30 2.20 -15.90 10.20
CA LEU A 30 1.69 -14.54 10.01
C LEU A 30 2.74 -13.70 9.27
N HIS A 31 2.33 -13.11 8.15
CA HIS A 31 3.18 -12.23 7.36
C HIS A 31 2.57 -10.86 7.23
N GLN A 32 3.36 -9.84 7.57
CA GLN A 32 3.09 -8.48 7.13
C GLN A 32 3.28 -8.38 5.63
N HIS A 33 2.51 -7.50 5.01
CA HIS A 33 2.58 -7.31 3.57
C HIS A 33 2.73 -5.84 3.24
N ILE A 34 3.53 -5.57 2.22
CA ILE A 34 3.83 -4.21 1.79
C ILE A 34 3.68 -4.07 0.27
N GLY A 35 3.49 -2.84 -0.18
CA GLY A 35 3.32 -2.52 -1.59
C GLY A 35 3.23 -1.02 -1.81
N PHE A 36 2.95 -0.62 -3.05
CA PHE A 36 2.90 0.79 -3.45
C PHE A 36 1.52 1.15 -3.96
N TYR A 37 1.00 2.31 -3.57
CA TYR A 37 -0.23 2.86 -4.11
C TYR A 37 0.01 3.46 -5.50
N LEU A 38 -0.91 3.22 -6.42
CA LEU A 38 -0.81 3.67 -7.81
C LEU A 38 -1.80 4.78 -8.16
N GLY A 39 -2.66 5.19 -7.23
CA GLY A 39 -3.83 6.02 -7.54
C GLY A 39 -5.03 5.19 -8.00
N ALA A 40 -6.18 5.85 -8.16
CA ALA A 40 -7.42 5.26 -8.67
C ALA A 40 -7.77 3.90 -8.01
N ASP A 41 -7.66 3.84 -6.68
CA ASP A 41 -7.91 2.65 -5.86
C ASP A 41 -7.03 1.42 -6.17
N LYS A 42 -5.90 1.61 -6.85
CA LYS A 42 -4.98 0.53 -7.22
C LYS A 42 -3.71 0.54 -6.36
N ALA A 43 -3.18 -0.66 -6.12
CA ALA A 43 -1.86 -0.88 -5.55
C ALA A 43 -1.13 -2.00 -6.29
N ILE A 44 0.19 -2.01 -6.20
CA ILE A 44 1.05 -3.10 -6.67
C ILE A 44 1.83 -3.67 -5.50
N SER A 45 1.90 -5.00 -5.44
CA SER A 45 2.70 -5.73 -4.46
C SER A 45 3.06 -7.11 -5.01
N ASN A 46 3.97 -7.80 -4.33
CA ASN A 46 4.24 -9.20 -4.63
C ASN A 46 2.97 -10.07 -4.53
N SER A 47 2.82 -11.04 -5.44
CA SER A 47 1.76 -12.05 -5.40
C SER A 47 2.36 -13.41 -5.17
N SER A 48 2.09 -14.03 -4.00
CA SER A 48 2.57 -15.39 -3.70
C SER A 48 2.08 -16.44 -4.70
N LYS A 49 0.89 -16.24 -5.30
CA LYS A 49 0.33 -17.14 -6.31
C LYS A 49 1.06 -17.05 -7.66
N LYS A 50 1.47 -15.83 -8.06
CA LYS A 50 2.09 -15.59 -9.37
C LYS A 50 3.62 -15.57 -9.32
N GLY A 51 4.22 -15.45 -8.14
CA GLY A 51 5.67 -15.29 -7.96
C GLY A 51 6.22 -13.93 -8.44
N VAL A 52 5.34 -13.00 -8.80
CA VAL A 52 5.70 -11.68 -9.36
C VAL A 52 4.78 -10.57 -8.83
N PRO A 53 5.18 -9.29 -8.94
CA PRO A 53 4.30 -8.18 -8.63
C PRO A 53 2.98 -8.22 -9.42
N SER A 54 1.87 -7.89 -8.77
CA SER A 54 0.55 -7.82 -9.41
C SER A 54 -0.22 -6.61 -8.93
N ILE A 55 -0.90 -5.94 -9.86
CA ILE A 55 -1.83 -4.86 -9.56
C ILE A 55 -3.12 -5.46 -8.98
N HIS A 56 -3.68 -4.80 -7.98
CA HIS A 56 -4.93 -5.16 -7.31
C HIS A 56 -5.54 -3.91 -6.63
N HIS A 57 -6.76 -4.02 -6.13
CA HIS A 57 -7.39 -2.95 -5.36
C HIS A 57 -6.62 -2.71 -4.05
N PHE A 58 -6.36 -1.46 -3.65
CA PHE A 58 -5.48 -1.13 -2.50
C PHE A 58 -5.95 -1.69 -1.14
N THR A 59 -7.23 -2.04 -1.01
CA THR A 59 -7.82 -2.71 0.17
C THR A 59 -8.07 -4.21 -0.02
N TYR A 60 -7.60 -4.79 -1.13
CA TYR A 60 -7.98 -6.13 -1.62
C TYR A 60 -9.49 -6.26 -1.90
N GLY A 61 -10.16 -5.13 -2.14
CA GLY A 61 -11.60 -5.04 -2.32
C GLY A 61 -12.36 -4.94 -0.99
N LYS A 62 -13.68 -5.14 -1.04
CA LYS A 62 -14.56 -5.11 0.14
C LYS A 62 -15.06 -6.52 0.49
N ASN A 63 -15.27 -6.78 1.78
CA ASN A 63 -15.97 -7.97 2.27
C ASN A 63 -17.49 -7.79 2.17
N LYS A 64 -18.26 -8.81 2.55
CA LYS A 64 -19.74 -8.78 2.50
C LYS A 64 -20.37 -7.66 3.35
N LYS A 65 -19.63 -7.11 4.32
CA LYS A 65 -20.05 -5.99 5.18
C LYS A 65 -19.55 -4.62 4.68
N GLY A 66 -19.04 -4.56 3.45
CA GLY A 66 -18.51 -3.32 2.85
C GLY A 66 -17.15 -2.87 3.38
N LYS A 67 -16.54 -3.60 4.33
CA LYS A 67 -15.24 -3.25 4.92
C LYS A 67 -14.09 -3.75 4.03
N PRO A 68 -12.91 -3.09 4.06
CA PRO A 68 -11.69 -3.59 3.42
C PRO A 68 -11.46 -5.09 3.67
N LYS A 69 -11.12 -5.86 2.63
CA LYS A 69 -10.70 -7.26 2.81
C LYS A 69 -9.35 -7.36 3.52
N ARG A 70 -8.52 -6.32 3.41
CA ARG A 70 -7.28 -6.18 4.17
C ARG A 70 -7.10 -4.74 4.60
N LYS A 71 -6.94 -4.53 5.91
CA LYS A 71 -6.75 -3.22 6.51
C LYS A 71 -5.32 -2.72 6.25
N ILE A 72 -5.20 -1.45 5.89
CA ILE A 72 -3.92 -0.73 5.87
C ILE A 72 -3.65 -0.25 7.28
N ILE A 73 -2.51 -0.63 7.84
CA ILE A 73 -2.08 -0.24 9.20
C ILE A 73 -1.14 0.94 9.19
N GLN A 74 -0.44 1.18 8.08
CA GLN A 74 0.45 2.31 7.91
C GLN A 74 0.55 2.74 6.45
N ILE A 75 0.62 4.05 6.22
CA ILE A 75 0.94 4.64 4.93
C ILE A 75 2.20 5.47 5.14
N LEU A 76 3.22 5.23 4.30
CA LEU A 76 4.46 5.98 4.32
C LEU A 76 4.62 6.78 3.04
N THR A 77 5.07 8.02 3.18
CA THR A 77 5.43 8.90 2.06
C THR A 77 6.90 9.30 2.17
N HIS A 78 7.55 9.44 1.03
CA HIS A 78 8.88 10.00 0.92
C HIS A 78 8.79 11.45 0.45
N THR A 79 9.71 12.31 0.91
CA THR A 79 9.72 13.74 0.53
C THR A 79 9.69 13.95 -0.99
N ILE A 80 10.36 13.10 -1.77
CA ILE A 80 10.38 13.21 -3.24
C ILE A 80 8.99 13.05 -3.87
N ILE A 81 8.14 12.19 -3.31
CA ILE A 81 6.78 11.92 -3.80
C ILE A 81 5.89 13.13 -3.50
N ARG A 82 6.09 13.77 -2.35
CA ARG A 82 5.35 14.98 -1.98
C ARG A 82 5.64 16.14 -2.93
N LEU A 83 6.88 16.26 -3.40
CA LEU A 83 7.29 17.32 -4.33
C LEU A 83 6.75 17.12 -5.74
N SER A 84 6.48 15.88 -6.18
CA SER A 84 5.86 15.61 -7.48
C SER A 84 4.36 15.92 -7.50
N ASP A 85 3.66 15.70 -6.38
CA ASP A 85 2.22 16.02 -6.23
C ASP A 85 1.96 17.54 -6.35
N SER A 86 2.94 18.38 -5.98
CA SER A 86 2.84 19.84 -6.10
C SER A 86 3.24 20.39 -7.48
N ARG A 87 3.69 19.55 -8.41
CA ARG A 87 4.14 19.97 -9.75
C ARG A 87 3.09 19.74 -10.85
N THR A 88 1.97 19.09 -10.54
CA THR A 88 0.88 18.82 -11.49
C THR A 88 -0.14 19.96 -11.61
N ASP A 89 0.08 21.09 -10.94
CA ASP A 89 -0.79 22.28 -10.99
C ASP A 89 -0.21 23.43 -11.84
N LYS A 90 0.57 23.13 -12.88
CA LYS A 90 1.06 24.12 -13.86
C LYS A 90 0.82 23.69 -15.29
#